data_AF-A0A660R9M6-F1
#
_entry.id   AF-A0A660R9M6-F1
#
_cell.length_a   1.000
_cell.length_b   1.000
_cell.length_c   1.000
_cell.angle_alpha   90.00
_cell.angle_beta   90.00
_cell.angle_gamma   90.00
#
_symmetry.space_group_name_H-M   'P 1'
#
loop_
_entity.id
_entity.type
_entity.pdbx_description
1 polymer ?
#
loop_
_entity_poly.entity_id
_entity_poly.type
_entity_poly.pdbx_seq_one_letter_code
_entity_poly.pdbx_strand_id
1 'polypeptide(L)'
;MKREAVFQESLKDGKVRCLLCPHKCVIEEDKVGLCGVRKNVKGTLYSLNYGEISGIAMDPVEKKPLFQFRPGEEVLSIGSWGCNMKCPFCQNWQISKVRPPVNRTTPMQLIQTALEYGSKAIAYTYSEPIVMYEFMLDTARIALKEGLYNIMVTNGYIEKEPLKLLLNYIHAANIDLKAFDDKTYRRFGGDLESVKETIKYAYERGIHIELTTLVVPGDNDDPGLFEEEV
;
A
#
# COMPACT_ATOMS: atom_id res chain seq x y z
N MET A 1 15.05 10.68 -0.28
CA MET A 1 14.97 12.00 -0.96
C MET A 1 13.69 12.67 -0.49
N LYS A 2 13.61 14.01 -0.36
CA LYS A 2 12.33 14.65 0.00
C LYS A 2 11.43 14.66 -1.23
N ARG A 3 10.25 14.04 -1.16
CA ARG A 3 9.23 14.07 -2.22
C ARG A 3 7.97 14.71 -1.67
N GLU A 4 7.47 15.73 -2.35
CA GLU A 4 6.19 16.34 -2.01
C GLU A 4 5.05 15.33 -2.20
N ALA A 5 4.10 15.31 -1.27
CA ALA A 5 2.94 14.44 -1.35
C ALA A 5 1.95 14.99 -2.39
N VAL A 6 1.42 14.13 -3.26
CA VAL A 6 0.55 14.59 -4.37
C VAL A 6 -0.85 14.93 -3.88
N PHE A 7 -1.36 14.19 -2.89
CA PHE A 7 -2.73 14.32 -2.38
C PHE A 7 -2.75 15.05 -1.04
N GLN A 8 -2.82 16.36 -1.11
CA GLN A 8 -2.86 17.25 0.05
C GLN A 8 -3.71 18.49 -0.22
N GLU A 9 -4.20 19.10 0.86
CA GLU A 9 -4.91 20.38 0.84
C GLU A 9 -4.30 21.29 1.91
N SER A 10 -3.84 22.48 1.51
CA SER A 10 -3.36 23.50 2.44
C SER A 10 -4.51 24.08 3.24
N LEU A 11 -4.33 24.18 4.56
CA LEU A 11 -5.30 24.78 5.47
C LEU A 11 -4.74 26.06 6.10
N LYS A 12 -5.54 26.73 6.92
CA LYS A 12 -5.10 27.88 7.72
C LYS A 12 -4.00 27.48 8.71
N ASP A 13 -3.24 28.47 9.18
CA ASP A 13 -2.22 28.33 10.21
C ASP A 13 -1.11 27.32 9.88
N GLY A 14 -0.77 27.19 8.59
CA GLY A 14 0.28 26.28 8.12
C GLY A 14 -0.06 24.79 8.26
N LYS A 15 -1.30 24.43 8.62
CA LYS A 15 -1.75 23.04 8.67
C LYS A 15 -1.99 22.49 7.26
N VAL A 16 -1.85 21.17 7.12
CA VAL A 16 -2.11 20.48 5.85
C VAL A 16 -3.01 19.28 6.09
N ARG A 17 -4.03 19.09 5.26
CA ARG A 17 -4.84 17.88 5.23
C ARG A 17 -4.25 16.90 4.21
N CYS A 18 -3.90 15.70 4.66
CA CYS A 18 -3.53 14.60 3.78
C CYS A 18 -4.80 13.99 3.18
N LEU A 19 -4.85 13.80 1.86
CA LEU A 19 -6.00 13.24 1.14
C LEU A 19 -5.71 11.85 0.53
N LEU A 20 -4.68 11.17 1.05
CA LEU A 20 -4.23 9.87 0.52
C LEU A 20 -5.13 8.70 0.93
N CYS A 21 -5.61 8.69 2.17
CA CYS A 21 -6.41 7.59 2.73
C CYS A 21 -7.54 8.15 3.62
N PRO A 22 -8.55 7.33 3.95
CA PRO A 22 -9.76 7.80 4.63
C PRO A 22 -9.55 8.47 5.99
N HIS A 23 -8.38 8.30 6.62
CA HIS A 23 -8.01 9.03 7.85
C HIS A 23 -8.02 10.55 7.69
N LYS A 24 -7.79 11.08 6.48
CA LYS A 24 -7.78 12.52 6.16
C LYS A 24 -7.03 13.39 7.18
N CYS A 25 -5.88 12.91 7.64
CA CYS A 25 -5.15 13.52 8.76
C CYS A 25 -4.92 15.02 8.53
N VAL A 26 -5.29 15.85 9.50
CA VAL A 26 -4.87 17.26 9.56
C VAL A 26 -3.57 17.33 10.36
N ILE A 27 -2.50 17.75 9.69
CA ILE A 27 -1.14 17.67 10.19
C ILE A 27 -0.60 19.08 10.39
N GLU A 28 -0.27 19.41 11.65
CA GLU A 28 0.34 20.70 12.01
C GLU A 28 1.79 20.79 11.53
N GLU A 29 2.33 22.00 11.46
CA GLU A 29 3.73 22.20 11.06
C GLU A 29 4.68 21.35 11.92
N ASP A 30 5.66 20.74 11.26
CA ASP A 30 6.64 19.80 11.83
C ASP A 30 6.08 18.51 12.43
N LYS A 31 4.77 18.28 12.36
CA LYS A 31 4.14 17.02 12.76
C LYS A 31 4.07 16.00 11.63
N VAL A 32 3.81 14.76 12.02
CA VAL A 32 3.69 13.61 11.14
C VAL A 32 2.28 13.02 11.26
N GLY A 33 1.70 12.58 10.15
CA GLY A 33 0.41 11.90 10.12
C GLY A 33 0.44 10.51 10.76
N LEU A 34 -0.73 9.90 10.90
CA LEU A 34 -0.93 8.62 11.60
C LEU A 34 0.01 7.50 11.11
N CYS A 35 0.28 7.45 9.80
CA CYS A 35 1.11 6.40 9.20
C CYS A 35 2.62 6.54 9.46
N GLY A 36 3.06 7.62 10.11
CA GLY A 36 4.48 7.85 10.42
C GLY A 36 5.34 8.36 9.25
N VAL A 37 4.80 8.45 8.03
CA VAL A 37 5.60 8.79 6.83
C VAL A 37 5.18 10.07 6.11
N ARG A 38 4.12 10.74 6.56
CA ARG A 38 3.63 11.99 5.96
C ARG A 38 3.94 13.14 6.88
N LYS A 39 4.92 13.98 6.54
CA LYS A 39 5.35 15.11 7.38
C LYS A 39 4.99 16.45 6.77
N ASN A 40 4.37 17.32 7.55
CA ASN A 40 4.18 18.71 7.16
C ASN A 40 5.48 19.49 7.43
N VAL A 41 6.02 20.13 6.39
CA VAL A 41 7.20 21.01 6.45
C VAL A 41 6.79 22.35 5.87
N LYS A 42 6.65 23.37 6.73
CA LYS A 42 6.30 24.75 6.33
C LYS A 42 5.03 24.87 5.49
N GLY A 43 3.97 24.12 5.84
CA GLY A 43 2.69 24.14 5.12
C GLY A 43 2.63 23.28 3.86
N THR A 44 3.62 22.41 3.65
CA THR A 44 3.65 21.46 2.53
C THR A 44 3.90 20.05 3.07
N LEU A 45 3.08 19.10 2.63
CA LEU A 45 3.20 17.70 3.02
C LEU A 45 4.26 16.98 2.18
N TYR A 46 5.15 16.24 2.84
CA TYR A 46 6.19 15.44 2.23
C TYR A 46 6.07 13.97 2.62
N SER A 47 6.42 13.09 1.68
CA SER A 47 6.65 11.68 1.94
C SER A 47 8.08 11.47 2.46
N LEU A 48 8.20 10.92 3.67
CA LEU A 48 9.46 10.64 4.34
C LEU A 48 10.13 9.35 3.84
N ASN A 49 9.34 8.41 3.33
CA ASN A 49 9.80 7.08 2.95
C ASN A 49 10.06 6.93 1.44
N TYR A 50 10.05 8.03 0.68
CA TYR A 50 10.32 8.01 -0.76
C TYR A 50 11.74 7.49 -1.05
N GLY A 51 11.79 6.35 -1.74
CA GLY A 51 13.03 5.64 -2.07
C GLY A 51 13.72 5.02 -0.85
N GLU A 52 13.03 4.85 0.28
CA GLU A 52 13.54 4.14 1.46
C GLU A 52 12.97 2.72 1.48
N ILE A 53 13.80 1.73 1.16
CA ILE A 53 13.43 0.32 1.06
C ILE A 53 13.86 -0.41 2.34
N SER A 54 12.90 -1.00 3.04
CA SER A 54 13.10 -1.80 4.25
C SER A 54 13.30 -3.28 3.96
N GLY A 55 12.83 -3.75 2.80
CA GLY A 55 12.99 -5.12 2.34
C GLY A 55 12.90 -5.21 0.82
N ILE A 56 13.72 -6.07 0.24
CA ILE A 56 13.74 -6.37 -1.20
C ILE A 56 14.06 -7.85 -1.38
N ALA A 57 13.29 -8.54 -2.23
CA ALA A 57 13.54 -9.95 -2.54
C ALA A 57 12.97 -10.32 -3.91
N MET A 58 13.60 -11.29 -4.57
CA MET A 58 12.98 -12.06 -5.64
C MET A 58 12.19 -13.19 -5.00
N ASP A 59 10.91 -13.28 -5.32
CA ASP A 59 10.02 -14.33 -4.85
C ASP A 59 9.04 -14.73 -5.96
N PRO A 60 8.51 -15.95 -5.96
CA PRO A 60 7.40 -16.31 -6.84
C PRO A 60 6.15 -15.48 -6.53
N VAL A 61 5.34 -15.21 -7.55
CA VAL A 61 4.12 -14.39 -7.47
C VAL A 61 3.13 -14.91 -6.41
N GLU A 62 3.08 -16.21 -6.17
CA GLU A 62 2.21 -16.85 -5.19
C GLU A 62 2.51 -16.42 -3.75
N LYS A 63 3.73 -15.93 -3.48
CA LYS A 63 4.08 -15.33 -2.17
C LYS A 63 3.45 -13.92 -2.00
N LYS A 64 2.86 -13.35 -3.05
CA LYS A 64 2.06 -12.11 -3.04
C LYS A 64 0.56 -12.43 -3.03
N PRO A 65 0.18 -13.49 -2.29
CA PRO A 65 -1.01 -14.34 -2.48
C PRO A 65 -1.79 -14.11 -3.77
N LEU A 66 -1.12 -14.31 -4.91
CA LEU A 66 -1.70 -14.27 -6.24
C LEU A 66 -1.48 -15.62 -6.90
N PHE A 67 -2.49 -16.49 -6.85
CA PHE A 67 -2.43 -17.87 -7.33
C PHE A 67 -2.92 -18.02 -8.78
N GLN A 68 -3.68 -17.05 -9.28
CA GLN A 68 -4.27 -17.05 -10.62
C GLN A 68 -3.63 -15.99 -11.54
N PHE A 69 -2.79 -15.10 -11.00
CA PHE A 69 -2.03 -14.14 -11.79
C PHE A 69 -0.61 -14.62 -12.02
N ARG A 70 -0.28 -14.96 -13.27
CA ARG A 70 1.09 -15.31 -13.71
C ARG A 70 1.78 -16.43 -12.88
N PRO A 71 1.13 -17.59 -12.64
CA PRO A 71 1.68 -18.60 -11.73
C PRO A 71 3.10 -19.04 -12.10
N GLY A 72 3.96 -19.16 -11.09
CA GLY A 72 5.37 -19.55 -11.20
C GLY A 72 6.32 -18.46 -11.70
N GLU A 73 5.83 -17.26 -12.05
CA GLU A 73 6.72 -16.15 -12.41
C GLU A 73 7.39 -15.52 -11.17
N GLU A 74 8.68 -15.20 -11.32
CA GLU A 74 9.50 -14.54 -10.30
C GLU A 74 9.33 -13.01 -10.35
N VAL A 75 9.02 -12.42 -9.19
CA VAL A 75 8.69 -11.00 -9.05
C VAL A 75 9.63 -10.30 -8.07
N LEU A 76 10.12 -9.11 -8.45
CA LEU A 76 10.91 -8.27 -7.54
C LEU A 76 9.98 -7.58 -6.55
N SER A 77 10.00 -8.08 -5.33
CA SER A 77 9.20 -7.57 -4.22
C SER A 77 9.95 -6.50 -3.46
N ILE A 78 9.28 -5.39 -3.17
CA ILE A 78 9.81 -4.32 -2.34
C ILE A 78 8.84 -3.90 -1.25
N GLY A 79 9.39 -3.49 -0.12
CA GLY A 79 8.66 -2.85 0.97
C GLY A 79 9.38 -1.63 1.50
N SER A 80 8.61 -0.73 2.08
CA SER A 80 9.09 0.46 2.76
C SER A 80 8.69 0.38 4.23
N TRP A 81 8.54 1.52 4.89
CA TRP A 81 8.10 1.58 6.28
C TRP A 81 6.86 2.47 6.42
N GLY A 82 6.17 2.31 7.55
CA GLY A 82 4.88 2.93 7.83
C GLY A 82 3.69 2.10 7.35
N CYS A 83 2.53 2.35 7.97
CA CYS A 83 1.24 1.76 7.61
C CYS A 83 0.12 2.67 8.11
N ASN A 84 -0.97 2.78 7.36
CA ASN A 84 -2.14 3.56 7.73
C ASN A 84 -3.18 2.76 8.53
N MET A 85 -2.89 1.49 8.85
CA MET A 85 -3.65 0.66 9.77
C MET A 85 -2.77 0.22 10.97
N LYS A 86 -3.40 -0.31 12.01
CA LYS A 86 -2.78 -0.71 13.29
C LYS A 86 -3.17 -2.13 13.72
N CYS A 87 -3.25 -3.06 12.77
CA CYS A 87 -3.60 -4.46 13.01
C CYS A 87 -2.80 -5.05 14.21
N PRO A 88 -3.45 -5.70 15.18
CA PRO A 88 -2.79 -6.24 16.37
C PRO A 88 -1.90 -7.44 16.03
N PHE A 89 -2.28 -8.22 15.01
CA PHE A 89 -1.58 -9.42 14.52
C PHE A 89 -0.53 -9.14 13.41
N CYS A 90 -0.13 -7.88 13.21
CA CYS A 90 0.77 -7.54 12.11
C CYS A 90 2.14 -8.25 12.24
N GLN A 91 2.44 -9.18 11.32
CA GLN A 91 3.72 -9.89 11.27
C GLN A 91 4.89 -8.94 10.96
N ASN A 92 4.64 -7.92 10.14
CA ASN A 92 5.62 -6.91 9.72
C ASN A 92 5.64 -5.66 10.61
N TRP A 93 5.31 -5.81 11.91
CA TRP A 93 5.21 -4.67 12.84
C TRP A 93 6.49 -3.84 12.95
N GLN A 94 7.66 -4.47 12.78
CA GLN A 94 8.97 -3.81 12.86
C GLN A 94 9.18 -2.74 11.77
N ILE A 95 8.51 -2.89 10.63
CA ILE A 95 8.58 -1.94 9.50
C ILE A 95 7.28 -1.12 9.36
N SER A 96 6.14 -1.61 9.85
CA SER A 96 4.86 -0.89 9.74
C SER A 96 4.62 0.11 10.87
N LYS A 97 5.10 -0.16 12.09
CA LYS A 97 4.87 0.67 13.29
C LYS A 97 6.09 1.46 13.72
N VAL A 98 7.27 1.13 13.19
CA VAL A 98 8.55 1.73 13.57
C VAL A 98 9.34 2.03 12.30
N ARG A 99 10.27 2.99 12.36
CA ARG A 99 11.19 3.26 11.27
C ARG A 99 12.38 2.28 11.36
N PRO A 100 12.54 1.34 10.41
CA PRO A 100 13.64 0.40 10.39
C PRO A 100 14.89 1.02 9.74
N PRO A 101 16.04 0.32 9.76
CA PRO A 101 17.11 0.54 8.79
C PRO A 101 16.57 0.44 7.36
N VAL A 102 17.06 1.29 6.46
CA VAL A 102 16.59 1.36 5.07
C VAL A 102 17.75 1.48 4.11
N ASN A 103 17.60 0.85 2.95
CA ASN A 103 18.42 1.09 1.78
C ASN A 103 17.77 2.17 0.91
N ARG A 104 18.58 3.01 0.29
CA ARG A 104 18.07 4.06 -0.60
C ARG A 104 18.20 3.66 -2.05
N THR A 105 17.14 3.86 -2.81
CA THR A 105 17.12 3.64 -4.25
C THR A 105 16.25 4.68 -4.94
N THR A 106 16.43 4.81 -6.25
CA THR A 106 15.55 5.57 -7.14
C THR A 106 14.61 4.61 -7.87
N PRO A 107 13.47 5.10 -8.39
CA PRO A 107 12.60 4.28 -9.24
C PRO A 107 13.36 3.63 -10.41
N MET A 108 14.25 4.39 -11.08
CA MET A 108 15.04 3.88 -12.21
C MET A 108 16.00 2.76 -11.79
N GLN A 109 16.74 2.94 -10.70
CA GLN A 109 17.65 1.90 -10.18
C GLN A 109 16.88 0.63 -9.80
N LEU A 110 15.70 0.77 -9.20
CA LEU A 110 14.88 -0.39 -8.85
C LEU A 110 14.41 -1.17 -10.09
N ILE A 111 14.00 -0.47 -11.16
CA ILE A 111 13.62 -1.12 -12.41
C ILE A 111 14.82 -1.78 -13.09
N GLN A 112 15.99 -1.14 -13.08
CA GLN A 112 17.23 -1.74 -13.59
C GLN A 112 17.56 -3.03 -12.83
N THR A 113 17.48 -3.03 -11.50
CA THR A 113 17.65 -4.24 -10.69
C THR A 113 16.63 -5.31 -11.08
N ALA A 114 15.36 -4.97 -11.29
CA ALA A 114 14.36 -5.95 -11.72
C ALA A 114 14.71 -6.61 -13.06
N LEU A 115 15.16 -5.82 -14.03
CA LEU A 115 15.57 -6.29 -15.35
C LEU A 115 16.85 -7.16 -15.29
N GLU A 116 17.85 -6.74 -14.51
CA GLU A 116 19.11 -7.48 -14.29
C GLU A 116 18.87 -8.87 -13.70
N TYR A 117 17.91 -8.98 -12.77
CA TYR A 117 17.53 -10.24 -12.14
C TYR A 117 16.45 -11.00 -12.95
N GLY A 118 16.09 -10.53 -14.14
CA GLY A 118 15.15 -11.20 -15.04
C GLY A 118 13.69 -11.19 -14.57
N SER A 119 13.34 -10.34 -13.61
CA SER A 119 11.97 -10.22 -13.11
C SER A 119 11.01 -9.73 -14.19
N LYS A 120 9.75 -10.20 -14.13
CA LYS A 120 8.67 -9.75 -15.02
C LYS A 120 7.74 -8.74 -14.36
N ALA A 121 7.87 -8.50 -13.05
CA ALA A 121 6.99 -7.62 -12.32
C ALA A 121 7.66 -6.97 -11.11
N ILE A 122 7.16 -5.81 -10.71
CA ILE A 122 7.43 -5.21 -9.41
C ILE A 122 6.23 -5.47 -8.49
N ALA A 123 6.48 -6.02 -7.30
CA ALA A 123 5.47 -6.18 -6.26
C ALA A 123 5.73 -5.21 -5.10
N TYR A 124 4.76 -4.33 -4.82
CA TYR A 124 4.81 -3.39 -3.70
C TYR A 124 4.10 -4.02 -2.49
N THR A 125 4.84 -4.32 -1.41
CA THR A 125 4.40 -5.20 -0.31
C THR A 125 5.13 -4.96 1.04
N TYR A 126 5.11 -5.96 1.94
CA TYR A 126 5.67 -6.04 3.29
C TYR A 126 5.02 -5.11 4.34
N SER A 127 5.07 -3.79 4.16
CA SER A 127 4.42 -2.85 5.09
C SER A 127 3.01 -2.48 4.61
N GLU A 128 2.87 -1.34 3.96
CA GLU A 128 1.67 -0.91 3.26
C GLU A 128 2.09 -0.05 2.06
N PRO A 129 1.93 -0.52 0.82
CA PRO A 129 2.37 0.22 -0.36
C PRO A 129 1.66 1.55 -0.56
N ILE A 130 0.41 1.70 -0.11
CA ILE A 130 -0.34 2.97 -0.21
C ILE A 130 0.44 4.10 0.46
N VAL A 131 1.10 3.88 1.61
CA VAL A 131 1.76 4.98 2.32
C VAL A 131 3.07 5.42 1.66
N MET A 132 3.69 4.59 0.80
CA MET A 132 4.82 4.97 -0.08
C MET A 132 4.37 5.46 -1.48
N TYR A 133 3.12 5.91 -1.58
CA TYR A 133 2.40 6.27 -2.82
C TYR A 133 3.26 6.84 -3.95
N GLU A 134 3.99 7.94 -3.70
CA GLU A 134 4.72 8.64 -4.76
C GLU A 134 5.85 7.81 -5.34
N PHE A 135 6.54 7.02 -4.50
CA PHE A 135 7.61 6.15 -4.96
C PHE A 135 7.04 4.99 -5.78
N MET A 136 5.94 4.38 -5.32
CA MET A 136 5.21 3.35 -6.06
C MET A 136 4.71 3.88 -7.40
N LEU A 137 4.08 5.07 -7.44
CA LEU A 137 3.55 5.65 -8.66
C LEU A 137 4.64 5.94 -9.70
N ASP A 138 5.76 6.54 -9.27
CA ASP A 138 6.89 6.82 -10.16
C ASP A 138 7.54 5.53 -10.67
N THR A 139 7.69 4.52 -9.80
CA THR A 139 8.23 3.19 -10.16
C THR A 139 7.29 2.48 -11.13
N ALA A 140 5.99 2.48 -10.87
CA ALA A 140 5.01 1.78 -11.70
C ALA A 140 4.91 2.34 -13.12
N ARG A 141 5.08 3.67 -13.25
CA ARG A 141 5.18 4.34 -14.56
C ARG A 141 6.38 3.89 -15.36
N ILE A 142 7.53 3.69 -14.72
CA ILE A 142 8.76 3.24 -15.40
C ILE A 142 8.64 1.75 -15.71
N ALA A 143 8.20 0.94 -14.75
CA ALA A 143 7.94 -0.49 -14.94
C ALA A 143 7.09 -0.76 -16.18
N LEU A 144 5.97 -0.04 -16.34
CA LEU A 144 5.09 -0.18 -17.50
C LEU A 144 5.80 0.15 -18.83
N LYS A 145 6.66 1.18 -18.86
CA LYS A 145 7.42 1.55 -20.06
C LYS A 145 8.46 0.49 -20.44
N GLU A 146 9.05 -0.17 -19.45
CA GLU A 146 10.02 -1.25 -19.62
C GLU A 146 9.36 -2.63 -19.80
N GLY A 147 8.02 -2.69 -19.92
CA GLY A 147 7.28 -3.93 -20.15
C GLY A 147 7.14 -4.84 -18.92
N LEU A 148 7.34 -4.30 -17.71
CA LEU A 148 7.12 -5.01 -16.45
C LEU A 148 5.69 -4.82 -15.93
N TYR A 149 5.14 -5.88 -15.33
CA TYR A 149 3.88 -5.78 -14.60
C TYR A 149 4.07 -5.08 -13.25
N ASN A 150 2.98 -4.59 -12.68
CA ASN A 150 2.96 -3.99 -11.35
C ASN A 150 1.90 -4.71 -10.51
N ILE A 151 2.32 -5.17 -9.34
CA ILE A 151 1.52 -5.91 -8.37
C ILE A 151 1.44 -5.09 -7.08
N MET A 152 0.24 -4.89 -6.54
CA MET A 152 0.03 -4.21 -5.27
C MET A 152 -0.50 -5.18 -4.21
N VAL A 153 0.20 -5.37 -3.11
CA VAL A 153 -0.26 -6.18 -1.96
C VAL A 153 -0.59 -5.22 -0.81
N THR A 154 -1.86 -5.01 -0.51
CA THR A 154 -2.31 -3.87 0.29
C THR A 154 -3.47 -4.21 1.22
N ASN A 155 -3.60 -3.44 2.30
CA ASN A 155 -4.81 -3.41 3.12
C ASN A 155 -6.01 -2.70 2.46
N GLY A 156 -5.82 -2.09 1.28
CA GLY A 156 -6.90 -1.46 0.51
C GLY A 156 -7.43 -0.15 1.09
N TYR A 157 -6.80 0.43 2.11
CA TYR A 157 -7.31 1.62 2.78
C TYR A 157 -6.80 2.92 2.12
N ILE A 158 -7.42 3.30 1.00
CA ILE A 158 -7.02 4.42 0.13
C ILE A 158 -8.22 5.27 -0.29
N GLU A 159 -8.02 6.57 -0.51
CA GLU A 159 -9.07 7.43 -1.06
C GLU A 159 -9.25 7.23 -2.57
N LYS A 160 -10.45 7.54 -3.06
CA LYS A 160 -10.85 7.28 -4.45
C LYS A 160 -9.96 7.94 -5.51
N GLU A 161 -9.60 9.21 -5.33
CA GLU A 161 -8.77 9.93 -6.32
C GLU A 161 -7.32 9.40 -6.39
N PRO A 162 -6.61 9.17 -5.25
CA PRO A 162 -5.35 8.44 -5.26
C PRO A 162 -5.44 7.06 -5.91
N LEU A 163 -6.49 6.28 -5.60
CA LEU A 163 -6.72 4.95 -6.17
C LEU A 163 -6.88 5.03 -7.69
N LYS A 164 -7.75 5.91 -8.18
CA LYS A 164 -8.01 6.14 -9.61
C LYS A 164 -6.74 6.46 -10.40
N LEU A 165 -5.85 7.28 -9.84
CA LEU A 165 -4.58 7.58 -10.50
C LEU A 165 -3.65 6.36 -10.51
N LEU A 166 -3.54 5.67 -9.38
CA LEU A 166 -2.64 4.53 -9.21
C LEU A 166 -3.01 3.35 -10.10
N LEU A 167 -4.30 3.02 -10.20
CA LEU A 167 -4.79 1.88 -10.97
C LEU A 167 -4.53 1.96 -12.48
N ASN A 168 -4.15 3.12 -13.03
CA ASN A 168 -3.72 3.18 -14.43
C ASN A 168 -2.40 2.44 -14.69
N TYR A 169 -1.68 2.03 -13.65
CA TYR A 169 -0.37 1.40 -13.76
C TYR A 169 -0.30 0.03 -13.08
N ILE A 170 -1.34 -0.37 -12.33
CA ILE A 170 -1.40 -1.65 -11.61
C ILE A 170 -2.06 -2.70 -12.51
N HIS A 171 -1.54 -3.93 -12.49
CA HIS A 171 -2.06 -5.04 -13.28
C HIS A 171 -2.77 -6.08 -12.40
N ALA A 172 -2.24 -6.31 -11.21
CA ALA A 172 -2.85 -7.18 -10.22
C ALA A 172 -2.74 -6.59 -8.82
N ALA A 173 -3.71 -6.91 -7.97
CA ALA A 173 -3.69 -6.56 -6.57
C ALA A 173 -4.13 -7.74 -5.71
N ASN A 174 -3.37 -8.00 -4.65
CA ASN A 174 -3.87 -8.74 -3.51
C ASN A 174 -4.37 -7.72 -2.47
N ILE A 175 -5.66 -7.80 -2.13
CA ILE A 175 -6.27 -6.88 -1.17
C ILE A 175 -6.70 -7.66 0.06
N ASP A 176 -6.18 -7.28 1.22
CA ASP A 176 -6.56 -7.91 2.48
C ASP A 176 -7.96 -7.47 2.93
N LEU A 177 -8.95 -8.34 2.81
CA LEU A 177 -10.26 -8.18 3.46
C LEU A 177 -10.19 -8.79 4.86
N LYS A 178 -9.79 -7.98 5.85
CA LYS A 178 -9.32 -8.46 7.17
C LYS A 178 -10.43 -8.86 8.13
N ALA A 179 -11.68 -8.49 7.88
CA ALA A 179 -12.84 -8.89 8.66
C ALA A 179 -14.10 -8.69 7.80
N PHE A 180 -15.26 -9.08 8.31
CA PHE A 180 -16.55 -8.88 7.64
C PHE A 180 -17.50 -8.00 8.47
N ASP A 181 -17.00 -7.39 9.54
CA ASP A 181 -17.74 -6.45 10.37
C ASP A 181 -16.94 -5.16 10.63
N ASP A 182 -17.66 -4.04 10.70
CA ASP A 182 -17.05 -2.72 10.86
C ASP A 182 -16.43 -2.53 12.27
N LYS A 183 -16.97 -3.19 13.29
CA LYS A 183 -16.46 -3.08 14.67
C LYS A 183 -15.03 -3.62 14.76
N THR A 184 -14.76 -4.75 14.14
CA THR A 184 -13.43 -5.36 14.05
C THR A 184 -12.49 -4.51 13.20
N TYR A 185 -12.95 -4.01 12.05
CA TYR A 185 -12.16 -3.12 11.19
C TYR A 185 -11.69 -1.84 11.92
N ARG A 186 -12.58 -1.21 12.70
CA ARG A 186 -12.24 -0.02 13.50
C ARG A 186 -11.16 -0.30 14.54
N ARG A 187 -11.15 -1.50 15.14
CA ARG A 187 -10.07 -1.92 16.05
C ARG A 187 -8.73 -1.98 15.29
N PHE A 188 -8.74 -2.41 14.03
CA PHE A 188 -7.57 -2.43 13.16
C PHE A 188 -7.18 -1.05 12.62
N GLY A 189 -8.00 -0.02 12.84
CA GLY A 189 -7.73 1.35 12.44
C GLY A 189 -8.10 1.68 11.00
N GLY A 190 -9.09 0.98 10.45
CA GLY A 190 -9.79 1.39 9.23
C GLY A 190 -11.28 1.12 9.34
N ASP A 191 -11.98 1.09 8.22
CA ASP A 191 -13.40 0.73 8.11
C ASP A 191 -13.60 -0.24 6.94
N LEU A 192 -14.62 -1.09 7.06
CA LEU A 192 -14.91 -2.15 6.09
C LEU A 192 -15.33 -1.56 4.73
N GLU A 193 -16.16 -0.52 4.75
CA GLU A 193 -16.77 0.05 3.54
C GLU A 193 -15.72 0.64 2.59
N SER A 194 -14.75 1.40 3.12
CA SER A 194 -13.65 1.96 2.31
C SER A 194 -12.82 0.88 1.61
N VAL A 195 -12.63 -0.28 2.24
CA VAL A 195 -11.93 -1.41 1.65
C VAL A 195 -12.80 -2.09 0.59
N LYS A 196 -14.11 -2.31 0.86
CA LYS A 196 -15.06 -2.84 -0.14
C LYS A 196 -15.16 -1.94 -1.37
N GLU A 197 -15.21 -0.62 -1.18
CA GLU A 197 -15.21 0.36 -2.27
C GLU A 197 -13.91 0.28 -3.10
N THR A 198 -12.76 0.11 -2.44
CA THR A 198 -11.47 -0.07 -3.13
C THR A 198 -11.45 -1.34 -3.98
N ILE A 199 -11.90 -2.47 -3.41
CA ILE A 199 -12.00 -3.75 -4.12
C ILE A 199 -12.93 -3.61 -5.34
N LYS A 200 -14.15 -3.10 -5.12
CA LYS A 200 -15.15 -2.91 -6.18
C LYS A 200 -14.60 -2.04 -7.30
N TYR A 201 -14.01 -0.90 -6.96
CA TYR A 201 -13.48 0.03 -7.94
C TYR A 201 -12.31 -0.57 -8.74
N ALA A 202 -11.42 -1.31 -8.08
CA ALA A 202 -10.33 -1.98 -8.77
C ALA A 202 -10.84 -3.09 -9.72
N TYR A 203 -11.86 -3.85 -9.30
CA TYR A 203 -12.49 -4.88 -10.13
C TYR A 203 -13.16 -4.27 -11.37
N GLU A 204 -13.94 -3.19 -11.19
CA GLU A 204 -14.58 -2.44 -12.28
C GLU A 204 -13.58 -1.85 -13.28
N ARG A 205 -12.31 -1.68 -12.88
CA ARG A 205 -11.21 -1.21 -13.74
C ARG A 205 -10.45 -2.35 -14.43
N GLY A 206 -10.86 -3.60 -14.26
CA GLY A 206 -10.24 -4.76 -14.91
C GLY A 206 -8.90 -5.16 -14.30
N ILE A 207 -8.63 -4.74 -13.06
CA ILE A 207 -7.46 -5.21 -12.31
C ILE A 207 -7.70 -6.66 -11.91
N HIS A 208 -6.69 -7.52 -12.06
CA HIS A 208 -6.76 -8.88 -11.49
C HIS A 208 -6.71 -8.78 -9.97
N ILE A 209 -7.76 -9.23 -9.28
CA ILE A 209 -7.85 -9.14 -7.83
C ILE A 209 -7.96 -10.53 -7.23
N GLU A 210 -7.13 -10.77 -6.22
CA GLU A 210 -7.34 -11.87 -5.28
C GLU A 210 -7.46 -11.28 -3.88
N LEU A 211 -8.43 -11.75 -3.11
CA LEU A 211 -8.65 -11.29 -1.76
C LEU A 211 -7.96 -12.22 -0.77
N THR A 212 -7.44 -11.67 0.31
CA THR A 212 -6.87 -12.45 1.40
C THR A 212 -7.53 -12.08 2.71
N THR A 213 -7.99 -13.11 3.43
CA THR A 213 -8.54 -12.98 4.78
C THR A 213 -7.72 -13.88 5.69
N LEU A 214 -6.80 -13.30 6.45
CA LEU A 214 -6.11 -14.02 7.51
C LEU A 214 -7.09 -14.26 8.65
N VAL A 215 -7.41 -15.53 8.92
CA VAL A 215 -8.26 -15.90 10.06
C VAL A 215 -7.43 -15.83 11.35
N VAL A 216 -7.90 -15.03 12.29
CA VAL A 216 -7.30 -14.73 13.59
C VAL A 216 -8.31 -15.10 14.67
N PRO A 217 -8.02 -16.12 15.49
CA PRO A 217 -8.93 -16.58 16.53
C PRO A 217 -9.37 -15.47 17.49
N GLY A 218 -10.68 -15.31 17.68
CA GLY A 218 -11.30 -14.29 18.53
C GLY A 218 -11.39 -12.89 17.92
N ASP A 219 -10.86 -12.69 16.71
CA ASP A 219 -10.97 -11.41 15.98
C ASP A 219 -11.89 -11.52 14.77
N ASN A 220 -11.75 -12.55 13.92
CA ASN A 220 -12.52 -12.68 12.67
C ASN A 220 -12.76 -14.15 12.25
N ASP A 221 -12.88 -15.06 13.22
CA ASP A 221 -13.00 -16.51 13.01
C ASP A 221 -14.43 -17.05 13.14
N ASP A 222 -15.45 -16.19 13.20
CA ASP A 222 -16.86 -16.60 13.20
C ASP A 222 -17.29 -17.11 11.81
N PRO A 223 -17.57 -18.42 11.63
CA PRO A 223 -17.94 -18.98 10.33
C PRO A 223 -19.18 -18.33 9.70
N GLY A 224 -20.13 -17.86 10.52
CA GLY A 224 -21.35 -17.24 10.01
C GLY A 224 -21.09 -15.97 9.21
N LEU A 225 -20.05 -15.21 9.58
CA LEU A 225 -19.64 -13.99 8.87
C LEU A 225 -19.03 -14.28 7.50
N PHE A 226 -18.51 -15.48 7.26
CA PHE A 226 -17.99 -15.87 5.94
C PHE A 226 -19.11 -16.27 4.99
N GLU A 227 -20.17 -16.91 5.50
CA GLU A 227 -21.30 -17.38 4.68
C GLU A 227 -22.16 -16.23 4.16
N GLU A 228 -22.22 -15.10 4.86
CA GLU A 228 -23.02 -13.92 4.45
C GLU A 228 -22.38 -13.09 3.33
N GLU A 229 -21.08 -13.25 3.07
CA GLU A 229 -20.30 -12.43 2.12
C GLU A 229 -19.81 -13.19 0.88
N VAL A 230 -20.23 -14.47 0.71
CA VAL A 230 -20.03 -15.30 -0.50
C VAL A 230 -21.32 -15.38 -1.30
#